data_AF-A0A7C3JT99-F1
#
_entry.id   AF-A0A7C3JT99-F1
#
_cell.length_a   1.000
_cell.length_b   1.000
_cell.length_c   1.000
_cell.angle_alpha   90.00
_cell.angle_beta   90.00
_cell.angle_gamma   90.00
#
_symmetry.space_group_name_H-M   'P 1'
#
loop_
_entity.id
_entity.type
_entity.pdbx_description
1 polymer ?
#
loop_
_entity_poly.entity_id
_entity_poly.type
_entity_poly.pdbx_seq_one_letter_code
_entity_poly.pdbx_strand_id
1 'polypeptide(L)'
;MDYKATLNLPKTDFPMRANLPQNEPKRVEQWDSEKLYARLLEANEGKAKFILHDGPPYANGNIHIGHALNKILKDIIVKHKAMTGRLAPYVPGWDCHGLPIELQVERNVGRAKKLAMSKIEIRRLCKEYAEKYIAIQREE
;
A
#
# COMPACT_ATOMS: atom_id res chain seq x y z
N MET A 1 50.39 8.61 -28.32
CA MET A 1 49.95 7.40 -27.59
C MET A 1 48.74 7.82 -26.77
N ASP A 2 47.58 7.18 -26.93
CA ASP A 2 46.39 7.50 -26.11
C ASP A 2 46.45 6.68 -24.81
N TYR A 3 46.84 7.35 -23.72
CA TYR A 3 46.95 6.74 -22.39
C TYR A 3 45.59 6.49 -21.74
N LYS A 4 44.49 7.00 -22.29
CA LYS A 4 43.14 6.75 -21.75
C LYS A 4 42.76 5.27 -21.85
N ALA A 5 43.21 4.60 -22.92
CA ALA A 5 42.96 3.18 -23.13
C ALA A 5 43.79 2.26 -22.20
N THR A 6 44.86 2.78 -21.58
CA THR A 6 45.70 2.02 -20.64
C THR A 6 45.20 2.08 -19.19
N LEU A 7 44.17 2.89 -18.90
CA LEU A 7 43.62 3.07 -17.56
C LEU A 7 42.44 2.12 -17.29
N ASN A 8 42.44 1.48 -16.12
CA ASN A 8 41.33 0.66 -15.64
C ASN A 8 40.26 1.53 -14.95
N LEU A 9 39.46 2.23 -15.76
CA LEU A 9 38.39 3.10 -15.24
C LEU A 9 37.15 2.30 -14.84
N PRO A 10 36.41 2.70 -13.79
CA PRO A 10 35.12 2.11 -13.45
C PRO A 10 34.14 2.23 -14.63
N LYS A 11 33.46 1.12 -14.94
CA LYS A 11 32.42 1.06 -15.97
C LYS A 11 31.15 0.50 -15.34
N THR A 12 30.04 1.20 -15.53
CA THR A 12 28.73 0.76 -15.07
C THR A 12 27.65 1.33 -15.97
N ASP A 13 26.62 0.53 -16.22
CA ASP A 13 25.38 0.98 -16.86
C ASP A 13 24.44 1.63 -15.84
N PHE A 14 24.80 1.64 -14.55
CA PHE A 14 24.01 2.26 -13.50
C PHE A 14 23.98 3.79 -13.70
N PRO A 15 22.79 4.38 -13.91
CA PRO A 15 22.68 5.80 -14.19
C PRO A 15 23.01 6.62 -12.94
N MET A 16 23.80 7.69 -13.12
CA MET A 16 24.11 8.61 -12.03
C MET A 16 22.86 9.35 -11.51
N ARG A 17 21.86 9.59 -12.37
CA ARG A 17 20.57 10.16 -11.99
C ARG A 17 19.55 9.05 -11.75
N ALA A 18 18.90 9.08 -10.59
CA ALA A 18 18.01 8.01 -10.17
C ALA A 18 16.68 7.95 -10.94
N ASN A 19 16.12 9.09 -11.38
CA ASN A 19 14.81 9.20 -12.05
C ASN A 19 13.72 8.36 -11.36
N LEU A 20 13.62 8.51 -10.03
CA LEU A 20 12.75 7.68 -9.18
C LEU A 20 11.27 7.69 -9.61
N PRO A 21 10.64 8.83 -9.96
CA PRO A 21 9.23 8.82 -10.39
C PRO A 21 8.92 7.91 -11.58
N GLN A 22 9.91 7.62 -12.43
CA GLN A 22 9.77 6.72 -13.58
C GLN A 22 10.23 5.28 -13.27
N ASN A 23 11.20 5.12 -12.38
CA ASN A 23 11.85 3.84 -12.10
C ASN A 23 11.19 3.05 -10.96
N GLU A 24 10.62 3.72 -9.96
CA GLU A 24 9.97 3.06 -8.82
C GLU A 24 8.69 2.31 -9.24
N PRO A 25 7.78 2.87 -10.07
CA PRO A 25 6.60 2.13 -10.53
C PRO A 25 6.96 0.83 -11.26
N LYS A 26 7.98 0.86 -12.13
CA LYS A 26 8.48 -0.33 -12.84
C LYS A 26 9.02 -1.39 -11.88
N ARG A 27 9.68 -0.96 -10.79
CA ARG A 27 10.21 -1.88 -9.78
C ARG A 27 9.07 -2.54 -9.00
N VAL A 28 8.03 -1.80 -8.66
CA VAL A 28 6.84 -2.34 -7.97
C VAL A 28 6.11 -3.34 -8.88
N GLU A 29 5.93 -3.01 -10.15
CA GLU A 29 5.35 -3.91 -11.16
C GLU A 29 6.17 -5.21 -11.30
N GLN A 30 7.50 -5.09 -11.35
CA GLN A 30 8.38 -6.25 -11.38
C GLN A 30 8.18 -7.13 -10.14
N TRP A 31 8.15 -6.55 -8.93
CA TRP A 31 7.94 -7.30 -7.70
C TRP A 31 6.60 -8.05 -7.67
N ASP A 32 5.55 -7.45 -8.19
CA ASP A 32 4.23 -8.08 -8.29
C ASP A 32 4.24 -9.23 -9.32
N SER A 33 4.82 -8.99 -10.51
CA SER A 33 4.95 -10.01 -11.56
C SER A 33 5.74 -11.25 -11.11
N GLU A 34 6.78 -11.04 -10.31
CA GLU A 34 7.60 -12.11 -9.73
C GLU A 34 6.98 -12.74 -8.48
N LYS A 35 5.83 -12.23 -8.02
CA LYS A 35 5.17 -12.61 -6.75
C LYS A 35 6.15 -12.56 -5.57
N LEU A 36 6.98 -11.53 -5.52
CA LEU A 36 8.11 -11.42 -4.60
C LEU A 36 7.69 -11.57 -3.13
N TYR A 37 6.55 -10.99 -2.75
CA TYR A 37 6.03 -11.11 -1.38
C TYR A 37 5.70 -12.56 -1.00
N ALA A 38 5.04 -13.31 -1.89
CA ALA A 38 4.72 -14.73 -1.64
C ALA A 38 6.00 -15.56 -1.50
N ARG A 39 6.97 -15.35 -2.40
CA ARG A 39 8.29 -16.03 -2.35
C ARG A 39 9.06 -15.71 -1.07
N LEU A 40 8.97 -14.48 -0.57
CA LEU A 40 9.60 -14.07 0.70
C LEU A 40 8.99 -14.82 1.91
N LEU A 41 7.68 -15.06 1.88
CA LEU A 41 6.99 -15.83 2.92
C LEU A 41 7.37 -17.31 2.83
N GLU A 42 7.36 -17.90 1.64
CA GLU A 42 7.79 -19.29 1.37
C GLU A 42 9.24 -19.52 1.85
N ALA A 43 10.16 -18.60 1.53
CA ALA A 43 11.57 -18.68 1.96
C ALA A 43 11.77 -18.64 3.49
N ASN A 44 10.75 -18.20 4.23
CA ASN A 44 10.75 -18.14 5.69
C ASN A 44 9.76 -19.11 6.34
N GLU A 45 9.16 -20.03 5.57
CA GLU A 45 8.27 -21.05 6.10
C GLU A 45 8.96 -21.89 7.18
N GLY A 46 8.21 -22.26 8.22
CA GLY A 46 8.74 -23.00 9.38
C GLY A 46 9.58 -22.18 10.37
N LYS A 47 9.97 -20.95 10.04
CA LYS A 47 10.71 -20.07 10.96
C LYS A 47 9.79 -19.42 12.00
N ALA A 48 10.40 -18.84 13.04
CA ALA A 48 9.66 -18.12 14.08
C ALA A 48 8.81 -16.99 13.48
N LYS A 49 7.53 -16.95 13.85
CA LYS A 49 6.60 -15.93 13.35
C LYS A 49 6.86 -14.56 13.97
N PHE A 50 6.62 -13.52 13.20
CA PHE A 50 6.51 -12.14 13.67
C PHE A 50 5.23 -11.54 13.09
N ILE A 51 4.27 -11.22 13.94
CA ILE A 51 2.98 -10.69 13.49
C ILE A 51 2.89 -9.23 13.90
N LEU A 52 2.87 -8.33 12.90
CA LEU A 52 2.54 -6.93 13.09
C LEU A 52 1.11 -6.73 12.60
N HIS A 53 0.19 -6.48 13.53
CA HIS A 53 -1.21 -6.23 13.19
C HIS A 53 -1.38 -4.80 12.66
N ASP A 54 -1.98 -4.67 11.48
CA ASP A 54 -2.26 -3.37 10.89
C ASP A 54 -3.52 -2.76 11.50
N GLY A 55 -3.40 -1.57 12.08
CA GLY A 55 -4.57 -0.76 12.41
C GLY A 55 -5.26 -0.32 11.12
N PRO A 56 -6.53 -0.71 10.90
CA PRO A 56 -7.20 -0.46 9.62
C PRO A 56 -7.43 1.05 9.43
N PRO A 57 -6.85 1.70 8.40
CA PRO A 57 -7.26 3.04 8.02
C PRO A 57 -8.75 3.10 7.69
N TYR A 58 -9.34 4.26 7.94
CA TYR A 58 -10.74 4.49 7.64
C TYR A 58 -10.93 4.65 6.13
N ALA A 59 -11.88 3.93 5.54
CA ALA A 59 -12.14 3.91 4.09
C ALA A 59 -12.92 5.16 3.63
N ASN A 60 -12.34 6.34 3.86
CA ASN A 60 -12.91 7.65 3.52
C ASN A 60 -11.79 8.63 3.18
N GLY A 61 -11.80 9.17 1.97
CA GLY A 61 -10.83 10.15 1.53
C GLY A 61 -9.49 9.55 1.08
N ASN A 62 -8.65 10.41 0.53
CA ASN A 62 -7.32 10.07 0.04
C ASN A 62 -6.33 9.94 1.21
N ILE A 63 -5.22 9.26 0.98
CA ILE A 63 -4.15 9.17 1.98
C ILE A 63 -3.51 10.55 2.20
N HIS A 64 -2.93 10.72 3.39
CA HIS A 64 -2.18 11.91 3.76
C HIS A 64 -0.83 11.51 4.35
N ILE A 65 0.08 12.46 4.58
CA ILE A 65 1.45 12.15 5.02
C ILE A 65 1.53 11.28 6.29
N GLY A 66 0.56 11.41 7.22
CA GLY A 66 0.45 10.52 8.38
C GLY A 66 0.24 9.04 8.02
N HIS A 67 -0.52 8.73 6.96
CA HIS A 67 -0.67 7.38 6.44
C HIS A 67 0.64 6.85 5.88
N ALA A 68 1.32 7.66 5.06
CA ALA A 68 2.62 7.32 4.49
C ALA A 68 3.65 7.02 5.60
N LEU A 69 3.78 7.90 6.60
CA LEU A 69 4.65 7.70 7.74
C LEU A 69 4.36 6.36 8.44
N ASN A 70 3.10 6.08 8.74
CA ASN A 70 2.69 4.87 9.44
C ASN A 70 3.01 3.60 8.62
N LYS A 71 2.68 3.59 7.32
CA LYS A 71 2.88 2.43 6.46
C LYS A 71 4.36 2.18 6.16
N ILE A 72 5.15 3.23 5.94
CA ILE A 72 6.60 3.11 5.74
C ILE A 72 7.28 2.51 6.98
N LEU A 73 6.93 2.98 8.18
CA LEU A 73 7.51 2.44 9.42
C LEU A 73 7.17 0.95 9.61
N LYS A 74 5.91 0.57 9.36
CA LYS A 74 5.47 -0.84 9.42
C LYS A 74 6.22 -1.70 8.40
N ASP A 75 6.35 -1.21 7.17
CA ASP A 75 7.06 -1.91 6.09
C ASP A 75 8.55 -2.13 6.41
N ILE A 76 9.24 -1.12 6.94
CA ILE A 76 10.64 -1.25 7.41
C ILE A 76 10.76 -2.37 8.45
N ILE A 77 9.86 -2.40 9.44
CA ILE A 77 9.89 -3.41 10.51
C ILE A 77 9.63 -4.81 9.92
N VAL A 78 8.60 -4.97 9.09
CA VAL A 78 8.25 -6.25 8.46
C VAL A 78 9.39 -6.78 7.60
N LYS A 79 9.95 -5.94 6.72
CA LYS A 79 11.10 -6.30 5.87
C LYS A 79 12.31 -6.68 6.70
N HIS A 80 12.65 -5.90 7.73
CA HIS A 80 13.75 -6.24 8.63
C HIS A 80 13.55 -7.60 9.30
N LYS A 81 12.34 -7.91 9.79
CA LYS A 81 12.04 -9.21 10.41
C LYS A 81 12.09 -10.36 9.40
N ALA A 82 11.59 -10.17 8.18
CA ALA A 82 11.70 -11.16 7.12
C ALA A 82 13.16 -11.43 6.72
N MET A 83 13.97 -10.38 6.57
CA MET A 83 15.39 -10.49 6.21
C MET A 83 16.27 -11.06 7.34
N THR A 84 15.82 -10.96 8.60
CA THR A 84 16.48 -11.55 9.77
C THR A 84 15.95 -12.95 10.11
N GLY A 85 15.24 -13.59 9.19
CA GLY A 85 14.86 -15.00 9.28
C GLY A 85 13.59 -15.27 10.09
N ARG A 86 12.64 -14.33 10.12
CA ARG A 86 11.29 -14.58 10.66
C ARG A 86 10.25 -14.70 9.57
N LEU A 87 9.23 -15.52 9.82
CA LEU A 87 8.02 -15.52 9.01
C LEU A 87 7.16 -14.31 9.39
N ALA A 88 7.20 -13.25 8.58
CA ALA A 88 6.59 -11.96 8.89
C ALA A 88 5.47 -11.58 7.90
N PRO A 89 4.29 -12.25 7.95
CA PRO A 89 3.15 -11.86 7.13
C PRO A 89 2.59 -10.52 7.60
N TYR A 90 2.25 -9.67 6.63
CA TYR A 90 1.60 -8.39 6.84
C TYR A 90 0.31 -8.32 6.01
N VAL A 91 -0.80 -8.05 6.68
CA VAL A 91 -2.14 -8.01 6.09
C VAL A 91 -2.75 -6.65 6.40
N PRO A 92 -2.89 -5.75 5.40
CA PRO A 92 -3.57 -4.48 5.60
C PRO A 92 -5.08 -4.67 5.77
N GLY A 93 -5.71 -3.78 6.52
CA GLY A 93 -7.17 -3.75 6.72
C GLY A 93 -7.77 -2.39 6.43
N TRP A 94 -9.10 -2.31 6.40
CA TRP A 94 -9.84 -1.05 6.25
C TRP A 94 -11.05 -1.02 7.16
N ASP A 95 -11.30 0.12 7.81
CA ASP A 95 -12.51 0.36 8.57
C ASP A 95 -13.60 0.93 7.65
N CYS A 96 -14.63 0.13 7.43
CA CYS A 96 -15.63 0.31 6.37
C CYS A 96 -17.01 0.71 6.89
N HIS A 97 -17.12 0.98 8.19
CA HIS A 97 -18.37 1.28 8.87
C HIS A 97 -18.27 2.55 9.70
N GLY A 98 -19.41 3.06 10.14
CA GLY A 98 -19.49 4.19 11.07
C GLY A 98 -20.03 5.47 10.46
N LEU A 99 -20.33 6.41 11.36
CA LEU A 99 -20.96 7.69 11.03
C LEU A 99 -20.19 8.51 9.96
N PRO A 100 -18.84 8.53 9.92
CA PRO A 100 -18.16 9.29 8.88
C PRO A 100 -18.51 8.84 7.45
N ILE A 101 -18.75 7.55 7.18
CA ILE A 101 -19.20 7.09 5.85
C ILE A 101 -20.65 7.52 5.61
N GLU A 102 -21.52 7.35 6.60
CA GLU A 102 -22.93 7.75 6.47
C GLU A 102 -23.08 9.25 6.20
N LEU A 103 -22.24 10.09 6.82
CA LEU A 103 -22.21 11.53 6.58
C LEU A 103 -21.73 11.88 5.18
N GLN A 104 -20.75 11.14 4.63
CA GLN A 104 -20.31 11.37 3.25
C GLN A 104 -21.35 10.93 2.23
N VAL A 105 -22.01 9.79 2.46
CA VAL A 105 -23.14 9.37 1.63
C VAL A 105 -24.25 10.42 1.68
N GLU A 106 -24.59 10.93 2.87
CA GLU A 106 -25.58 12.00 3.03
C GLU A 106 -25.21 13.26 2.26
N ARG A 107 -23.93 13.67 2.29
CA ARG A 107 -23.44 14.81 1.52
C ARG A 107 -23.57 14.58 0.01
N ASN A 108 -23.31 13.36 -0.46
CA ASN A 108 -23.37 13.02 -1.88
C ASN A 108 -24.81 12.94 -2.41
N VAL A 109 -25.75 12.39 -1.63
CA VAL A 109 -27.15 12.20 -2.08
C VAL A 109 -28.08 13.33 -1.67
N GLY A 110 -27.69 14.13 -0.68
CA GLY A 110 -28.51 15.17 -0.06
C GLY A 110 -29.38 14.63 1.08
N ARG A 111 -29.50 15.41 2.17
CA ARG A 111 -30.21 15.02 3.40
C ARG A 111 -31.69 14.66 3.17
N ALA A 112 -32.42 15.46 2.38
CA ALA A 112 -33.82 15.20 2.09
C ALA A 112 -34.02 13.86 1.36
N LYS A 113 -33.13 13.54 0.41
CA LYS A 113 -33.15 12.28 -0.33
C LYS A 113 -32.81 11.10 0.58
N LYS A 114 -31.79 11.23 1.43
CA LYS A 114 -31.43 10.19 2.41
C LYS A 114 -32.61 9.84 3.34
N LEU A 115 -33.34 10.83 3.84
CA LEU A 115 -34.48 10.61 4.73
C LEU A 115 -35.66 9.91 4.04
N ALA A 116 -35.78 10.05 2.71
CA ALA A 116 -36.79 9.37 1.91
C ALA A 116 -36.37 7.95 1.48
N MET A 117 -35.09 7.59 1.63
CA MET A 117 -34.56 6.28 1.25
C MET A 117 -34.75 5.23 2.35
N SER A 118 -34.85 3.97 1.94
CA SER A 118 -34.86 2.85 2.88
C SER A 118 -33.47 2.65 3.52
N LYS A 119 -33.45 2.04 4.71
CA LYS A 119 -32.20 1.66 5.39
C LYS A 119 -31.32 0.74 4.54
N ILE A 120 -31.93 -0.12 3.73
CA ILE A 120 -31.22 -1.07 2.85
C ILE A 120 -30.46 -0.31 1.77
N GLU A 121 -31.10 0.67 1.12
CA GLU A 121 -30.46 1.47 0.08
C GLU A 121 -29.32 2.33 0.63
N ILE A 122 -29.50 2.93 1.82
CA ILE A 122 -28.44 3.70 2.48
C ILE A 122 -27.23 2.81 2.78
N ARG A 123 -27.45 1.60 3.30
CA ARG A 123 -26.36 0.64 3.57
C ARG A 123 -25.64 0.21 2.29
N ARG A 124 -26.37 0.04 1.18
CA ARG A 124 -25.78 -0.26 -0.13
C ARG A 124 -24.87 0.86 -0.59
N LEU A 125 -25.33 2.10 -0.51
CA LEU A 125 -24.52 3.28 -0.86
C LEU A 125 -23.28 3.43 0.05
N CYS A 126 -23.41 3.14 1.35
CA CYS A 126 -22.27 3.16 2.26
C CYS A 126 -21.22 2.10 1.89
N LYS A 127 -21.66 0.90 1.49
CA LYS A 127 -20.77 -0.16 1.01
C LYS A 127 -20.05 0.26 -0.27
N GLU A 128 -20.79 0.75 -1.27
CA GLU A 128 -20.23 1.25 -2.53
C GLU A 128 -19.21 2.37 -2.30
N TYR A 129 -19.50 3.27 -1.36
CA TYR A 129 -18.59 4.35 -0.96
C TYR A 129 -17.30 3.80 -0.34
N ALA A 130 -17.41 2.86 0.60
CA ALA A 130 -16.24 2.24 1.23
C ALA A 130 -15.38 1.49 0.20
N GLU A 131 -15.99 0.67 -0.66
CA GLU A 131 -15.29 -0.08 -1.71
C GLU A 131 -14.51 0.83 -2.66
N LYS A 132 -15.10 1.97 -3.04
CA LYS A 132 -14.41 2.99 -3.84
C LYS A 132 -13.13 3.49 -3.17
N TYR A 133 -13.20 3.86 -1.89
CA TYR A 133 -12.04 4.42 -1.19
C TYR A 133 -11.00 3.36 -0.81
N ILE A 134 -11.40 2.10 -0.59
CA ILE A 134 -10.45 0.99 -0.47
C ILE A 134 -9.61 0.87 -1.74
N ALA A 135 -10.22 0.94 -2.92
CA ALA A 135 -9.51 0.88 -4.19
C ALA A 135 -8.52 2.04 -4.35
N ILE A 136 -8.98 3.28 -4.13
CA ILE A 136 -8.13 4.49 -4.23
C ILE A 136 -6.95 4.41 -3.26
N GLN A 137 -7.22 4.15 -1.97
CA GLN A 137 -6.16 4.09 -0.94
C GLN A 137 -5.19 2.92 -1.11
N ARG A 138 -5.55 1.91 -1.90
CA ARG A 138 -4.66 0.79 -2.24
C ARG A 138 -3.74 1.15 -3.40
N GLU A 139 -4.19 2.00 -4.32
CA GLU A 139 -3.40 2.49 -5.45
C GLU A 139 -2.45 3.63 -5.06
N GLU A 140 -2.86 4.47 -4.09
CA GLU A 140 -2.04 5.54 -3.50
C GLU A 140 -0.94 5.03 -2.54
#